data_AF-A0A9C8E2I2-F1
#
_entry.id   AF-A0A9C8E2I2-F1
#
_cell.length_a   1.000
_cell.length_b   1.000
_cell.length_c   1.000
_cell.angle_alpha   90.00
_cell.angle_beta   90.00
_cell.angle_gamma   90.00
#
_symmetry.space_group_name_H-M   'P 1'
#
loop_
_entity.id
_entity.type
_entity.pdbx_description
1 polymer ?
#
loop_
_entity_poly.entity_id
_entity_poly.type
_entity_poly.pdbx_seq_one_letter_code
_entity_poly.pdbx_strand_id
1 'polypeptide(L)'
;MKGNSYDPEIFQNGLVLVLGCYLSVGCGPIYETSYSFTAPKVSQGKICVSHCENTRLLCEQNEEIKQEYCELRTERTWKIGSDCYGYRPFCRADYYRCLIHYKNCYQSCGGTVESQDVCVMGCSIN
;
A
#
# COMPACT_ATOMS: atom_id res chain seq x y z
N MET A 1 40.48 29.27 -32.09
CA MET A 1 39.34 28.50 -32.65
C MET A 1 38.08 28.89 -31.90
N LYS A 2 36.96 28.85 -32.60
CA LYS A 2 35.74 29.67 -32.45
C LYS A 2 35.07 29.59 -31.08
N GLY A 3 34.68 30.75 -30.56
CA GLY A 3 33.54 30.87 -29.66
C GLY A 3 32.25 30.60 -30.43
N ASN A 4 31.27 30.00 -29.75
CA ASN A 4 29.91 29.92 -30.26
C ASN A 4 29.00 30.69 -29.33
N SER A 5 28.37 31.69 -29.96
CA SER A 5 27.34 32.58 -29.47
C SER A 5 26.13 31.80 -28.96
N TYR A 6 25.57 32.29 -27.86
CA TYR A 6 24.28 31.87 -27.34
C TYR A 6 23.20 32.55 -28.18
N ASP A 7 22.44 31.78 -28.96
CA ASP A 7 21.31 32.28 -29.76
C ASP A 7 20.06 32.52 -28.88
N PRO A 8 19.53 33.75 -28.80
CA PRO A 8 18.44 34.11 -27.89
C PRO A 8 17.01 33.74 -28.38
N GLU A 9 16.83 33.14 -29.57
CA GLU A 9 15.49 32.88 -30.14
C GLU A 9 14.84 31.56 -29.68
N ILE A 10 15.56 30.68 -28.98
CA ILE A 10 15.04 29.37 -28.51
C ILE A 10 14.24 29.49 -27.19
N PHE A 11 14.36 30.60 -26.47
CA PHE A 11 13.75 30.77 -25.15
C PHE A 11 12.24 31.02 -25.18
N GLN A 12 11.69 31.52 -26.29
CA GLN A 12 10.27 31.91 -26.37
C GLN A 12 9.33 30.71 -26.62
N ASN A 13 9.84 29.64 -27.24
CA ASN A 13 9.06 28.42 -27.55
C ASN A 13 9.32 27.27 -26.55
N GLY A 14 10.41 27.30 -25.79
CA GLY A 14 10.70 26.31 -24.75
C GLY A 14 9.71 26.37 -23.59
N LEU A 15 9.22 27.57 -23.28
CA LEU A 15 8.24 27.80 -22.20
C LEU A 15 6.88 27.17 -22.53
N VAL A 16 6.46 27.18 -23.80
CA VAL A 16 5.22 26.57 -24.28
C VAL A 16 5.27 25.03 -24.20
N LEU A 17 6.41 24.43 -24.51
CA LEU A 17 6.58 22.96 -24.43
C LEU A 17 6.62 22.47 -22.97
N VAL A 18 7.25 23.22 -22.07
CA VAL A 18 7.29 22.89 -20.64
C VAL A 18 5.93 23.11 -19.96
N LEU A 19 5.21 24.19 -20.30
CA LEU A 19 3.82 24.42 -19.84
C LEU A 19 2.84 23.38 -20.41
N GLY A 20 3.02 22.96 -21.65
CA GLY A 20 2.19 21.94 -22.31
C GLY A 20 2.28 20.58 -21.64
N CYS A 21 3.48 20.16 -21.22
CA CYS A 21 3.63 18.90 -20.46
C CYS A 21 2.99 18.97 -19.07
N TYR A 22 3.03 20.11 -18.39
CA TYR A 22 2.48 20.27 -17.04
C TYR A 22 0.95 20.12 -16.99
N LEU A 23 0.25 20.49 -18.06
CA LEU A 23 -1.21 20.33 -18.19
C LEU A 23 -1.62 18.93 -18.67
N SER A 24 -0.67 18.09 -19.10
CA SER A 24 -0.93 16.75 -19.64
C SER A 24 -0.73 15.62 -18.62
N VAL A 25 -0.27 15.92 -17.41
CA VAL A 25 -0.32 14.97 -16.28
C VAL A 25 -1.76 14.94 -15.77
N GLY A 26 -2.64 14.30 -16.53
CA GLY A 26 -3.99 14.01 -16.07
C GLY A 26 -3.90 13.15 -14.81
N CYS A 27 -4.58 13.57 -13.74
CA CYS A 27 -4.82 12.72 -12.59
C CYS A 27 -5.64 11.51 -13.05
N GLY A 28 -4.99 10.37 -13.28
CA GLY A 28 -5.68 9.11 -13.55
C GLY A 28 -6.38 8.58 -12.30
N PRO A 29 -7.41 7.74 -12.45
CA PRO A 29 -8.04 7.08 -11.32
C PRO A 29 -7.04 6.17 -10.60
N ILE A 30 -7.08 6.21 -9.27
CA ILE A 30 -6.34 5.30 -8.39
C ILE A 30 -7.30 4.17 -8.01
N TYR A 31 -6.91 2.94 -8.31
CA TYR A 31 -7.66 1.74 -7.94
C TYR A 31 -6.98 1.00 -6.79
N GLU A 32 -7.79 0.41 -5.92
CA GLU A 32 -7.38 -0.44 -4.81
C GLU A 32 -8.10 -1.78 -4.90
N THR A 33 -7.37 -2.89 -4.78
CA THR A 33 -7.95 -4.23 -4.81
C THR A 33 -8.64 -4.52 -3.48
N SER A 34 -9.97 -4.54 -3.49
CA SER A 34 -10.83 -4.95 -2.39
C SER A 34 -11.24 -6.42 -2.54
N TYR A 35 -11.53 -7.09 -1.42
CA TYR A 35 -11.93 -8.49 -1.41
C TYR A 35 -13.33 -8.66 -0.81
N SER A 36 -14.19 -9.41 -1.49
CA SER A 36 -15.49 -9.83 -0.97
C SER A 36 -15.42 -11.31 -0.54
N PHE A 37 -16.13 -11.64 0.54
CA PHE A 37 -16.10 -12.97 1.15
C PHE A 37 -17.53 -13.52 1.25
N THR A 38 -17.81 -14.61 0.53
CA THR A 38 -19.12 -15.27 0.56
C THR A 38 -19.03 -16.59 1.31
N ALA A 39 -19.76 -16.68 2.43
CA ALA A 39 -19.71 -17.83 3.32
C ALA A 39 -20.20 -19.13 2.64
N PRO A 40 -19.62 -20.29 2.98
CA PRO A 40 -20.05 -21.58 2.44
C PRO A 40 -21.48 -21.92 2.82
N LYS A 41 -22.19 -22.63 1.93
CA LYS A 41 -23.59 -23.06 2.14
C LYS A 41 -23.72 -24.13 3.24
N VAL A 42 -22.67 -24.91 3.49
CA VAL A 42 -22.66 -26.03 4.46
C VAL A 42 -22.40 -25.54 5.89
N SER A 43 -23.07 -26.15 6.88
CA SER A 43 -22.92 -25.79 8.30
C SER A 43 -21.49 -25.99 8.82
N GLN A 44 -20.83 -27.08 8.44
CA GLN A 44 -19.43 -27.33 8.80
C GLN A 44 -18.48 -26.27 8.23
N GLY A 45 -18.73 -25.81 7.00
CA GLY A 45 -17.96 -24.73 6.39
C GLY A 45 -18.12 -23.41 7.13
N LYS A 46 -19.31 -23.11 7.67
CA LYS A 46 -19.55 -21.90 8.49
C LYS A 46 -18.72 -21.92 9.79
N ILE A 47 -18.60 -23.09 10.43
CA ILE A 47 -17.75 -23.26 11.62
C ILE A 47 -16.27 -23.12 11.23
N CYS A 48 -15.86 -23.68 10.08
CA CYS A 48 -14.51 -23.57 9.55
C CYS A 48 -14.11 -22.10 9.31
N VAL A 49 -14.96 -21.29 8.63
CA VAL A 49 -14.64 -19.87 8.41
C VAL A 49 -14.62 -19.05 9.70
N SER A 50 -15.41 -19.43 10.71
CA SER A 50 -15.31 -18.81 12.04
C SER A 50 -13.93 -19.06 12.68
N HIS A 51 -13.33 -20.23 12.46
CA HIS A 51 -11.96 -20.48 12.89
C HIS A 51 -10.94 -19.64 12.11
N CYS A 52 -11.15 -19.44 10.80
CA CYS A 52 -10.32 -18.53 10.00
C CYS A 52 -10.36 -17.09 10.52
N GLU A 53 -11.54 -16.61 10.93
CA GLU A 53 -11.69 -15.27 11.53
C GLU A 53 -10.89 -15.11 12.81
N ASN A 54 -11.00 -16.08 13.73
CA ASN A 54 -10.23 -16.05 14.96
C ASN A 54 -8.71 -16.08 14.69
N THR A 55 -8.29 -16.86 13.71
CA THR A 55 -6.89 -16.94 13.30
C THR A 55 -6.39 -15.62 12.69
N ARG A 56 -7.24 -14.94 11.90
CA ARG A 56 -6.94 -13.61 11.36
C ARG A 56 -6.75 -12.60 12.49
N LEU A 57 -7.70 -12.51 13.43
CA LEU A 57 -7.61 -11.58 14.56
C LEU A 57 -6.35 -11.81 15.40
N LEU A 58 -6.00 -13.07 15.65
CA LEU A 58 -4.75 -13.41 16.35
C LEU A 58 -3.51 -13.00 15.55
N CYS A 59 -3.53 -13.15 14.23
CA CYS A 59 -2.44 -12.70 13.37
C CYS A 59 -2.28 -11.18 13.44
N GLU A 60 -3.36 -10.43 13.31
CA GLU A 60 -3.37 -8.96 13.35
C GLU A 60 -2.86 -8.44 14.71
N GLN A 61 -3.35 -9.02 15.81
CA GLN A 61 -2.86 -8.71 17.16
C GLN A 61 -1.35 -8.96 17.30
N ASN A 62 -0.83 -10.05 16.73
CA ASN A 62 0.60 -10.34 16.78
C ASN A 62 1.44 -9.34 15.97
N GLU A 63 0.93 -8.84 14.85
CA GLU A 63 1.62 -7.82 14.05
C GLU A 63 1.63 -6.47 14.76
N GLU A 64 0.56 -6.11 15.48
CA GLU A 64 0.51 -4.93 16.35
C GLU A 64 1.57 -5.00 17.46
N ILE A 65 1.63 -6.12 18.18
CA ILE A 65 2.63 -6.33 19.24
C ILE A 65 4.05 -6.25 18.67
N LYS A 66 4.30 -6.84 17.49
CA LYS A 66 5.62 -6.76 16.83
C LYS A 66 5.98 -5.33 16.48
N GLN A 67 5.01 -4.55 15.99
CA GLN A 67 5.22 -3.15 15.65
C GLN A 67 5.57 -2.35 16.91
N GLU A 68 4.77 -2.45 17.97
CA GLU A 68 5.02 -1.76 19.25
C GLU A 68 6.39 -2.15 19.80
N TYR A 69 6.72 -3.44 19.77
CA TYR A 69 8.01 -3.93 20.23
C TYR A 69 9.19 -3.40 19.40
N CYS A 70 9.01 -3.26 18.08
CA CYS A 70 9.97 -2.61 17.20
C CYS A 70 10.16 -1.14 17.62
N GLU A 71 9.06 -0.40 17.80
CA GLU A 71 9.08 1.02 18.17
C GLU A 71 9.81 1.23 19.50
N LEU A 72 9.46 0.46 20.54
CA LEU A 72 10.15 0.48 21.84
C LEU A 72 11.65 0.17 21.72
N ARG A 73 12.06 -0.72 20.81
CA ARG A 73 13.49 -0.98 20.54
C ARG A 73 14.14 0.22 19.85
N THR A 74 13.47 0.84 18.88
CA THR A 74 14.00 2.03 18.21
C THR A 74 14.19 3.17 19.21
N GLU A 75 13.25 3.41 20.12
CA GLU A 75 13.36 4.48 21.13
C GLU A 75 14.52 4.24 22.10
N ARG A 76 14.73 2.99 22.53
CA ARG A 76 15.84 2.64 23.43
C ARG A 76 17.22 2.74 22.78
N THR A 77 17.29 2.55 21.46
CA THR A 77 18.56 2.52 20.72
C THR A 77 18.86 3.82 19.99
N TRP A 78 17.84 4.64 19.72
CA TRP A 78 17.96 5.95 19.11
C TRP A 78 18.61 6.93 20.08
N LYS A 79 19.94 7.04 19.99
CA LYS A 79 20.68 8.09 20.69
C LYS A 79 20.73 9.34 19.83
N ILE A 80 20.17 10.43 20.34
CA ILE A 80 20.35 11.76 19.77
C ILE A 80 21.84 12.09 19.87
N GLY A 81 22.56 12.04 18.74
CA GLY A 81 23.95 12.52 18.64
C GLY A 81 24.98 11.59 18.00
N SER A 82 24.64 10.37 17.56
CA SER A 82 25.59 9.51 16.84
C SER A 82 25.26 9.48 15.34
N ASP A 83 26.01 10.30 14.60
CA ASP A 83 26.13 10.35 13.14
C ASP A 83 24.94 10.95 12.37
N CYS A 84 25.25 11.83 11.40
CA CYS A 84 24.30 12.39 10.43
C CYS A 84 23.64 11.34 9.52
N TYR A 85 23.93 10.05 9.73
CA TYR A 85 23.38 8.88 9.06
C TYR A 85 22.64 7.95 10.03
N GLY A 86 21.96 8.50 11.04
CA GLY A 86 21.11 7.73 11.93
C GLY A 86 19.99 7.02 11.16
N TYR A 87 20.12 5.71 10.94
CA TYR A 87 19.05 4.88 10.39
C TYR A 87 18.05 4.58 11.49
N ARG A 88 16.87 5.23 11.45
CA ARG A 88 15.73 4.81 12.26
C ARG A 88 15.05 3.63 11.57
N PRO A 89 14.97 2.45 12.21
CA PRO A 89 14.24 1.33 11.64
C PRO A 89 12.77 1.73 11.39
N PHE A 90 12.27 1.43 10.19
CA PHE A 90 10.86 1.61 9.89
C PHE A 90 10.06 0.44 10.49
N CYS A 91 9.30 0.72 11.55
CA CYS A 91 8.42 -0.25 12.19
C CYS A 91 7.04 -0.17 11.53
N ARG A 92 6.55 -1.31 11.03
CA ARG A 92 5.22 -1.41 10.42
C ARG A 92 4.67 -2.82 10.57
N ALA A 93 3.40 -2.92 10.98
CA ALA A 93 2.65 -4.17 10.96
C ALA A 93 2.36 -4.63 9.51
N ASP A 94 2.53 -5.93 9.25
CA ASP A 94 2.22 -6.55 7.96
C ASP A 94 0.86 -7.25 7.98
N TYR A 95 -0.19 -6.43 7.88
CA TYR A 95 -1.58 -6.91 7.79
C TYR A 95 -1.87 -7.68 6.50
N TYR A 96 -1.09 -7.46 5.44
CA TYR A 96 -1.28 -8.14 4.16
C TYR A 96 -1.01 -9.64 4.29
N ARG A 97 -0.01 -10.03 5.10
CA ARG A 97 0.24 -11.45 5.39
C ARG A 97 -0.95 -12.11 6.06
N CYS A 98 -1.56 -11.45 7.05
CA CYS A 98 -2.76 -11.95 7.74
C CYS A 98 -3.94 -12.11 6.76
N LEU A 99 -4.13 -11.14 5.87
CA LEU A 99 -5.15 -11.19 4.82
C LEU A 99 -4.94 -12.37 3.86
N ILE A 100 -3.71 -12.64 3.42
CA ILE A 100 -3.42 -13.81 2.55
C ILE A 100 -3.79 -15.12 3.25
N HIS A 101 -3.35 -15.30 4.50
CA HIS A 101 -3.68 -16.50 5.27
C HIS A 101 -5.17 -16.68 5.44
N TYR A 102 -5.88 -15.58 5.73
CA TYR A 102 -7.33 -15.59 5.86
C TYR A 102 -8.01 -15.99 4.54
N LYS A 103 -7.63 -15.40 3.40
CA LYS A 103 -8.17 -15.76 2.08
C LYS A 103 -8.00 -17.26 1.76
N ASN A 104 -6.80 -17.79 1.98
CA ASN A 104 -6.50 -19.20 1.72
C ASN A 104 -7.32 -20.13 2.64
N CYS A 105 -7.45 -19.78 3.91
CA CYS A 105 -8.27 -20.51 4.87
C CYS A 105 -9.76 -20.49 4.46
N TYR A 106 -10.26 -19.32 4.10
CA TYR A 106 -11.65 -19.11 3.70
C TYR A 106 -12.03 -19.94 2.46
N GLN A 107 -11.16 -19.94 1.44
CA GLN A 107 -11.34 -20.78 0.24
C GLN A 107 -11.27 -22.28 0.58
N SER A 108 -10.36 -22.69 1.46
CA SER A 108 -10.23 -24.09 1.90
C SER A 108 -11.47 -24.60 2.65
N CYS A 109 -12.18 -23.72 3.36
CA CYS A 109 -13.45 -24.02 4.01
C CYS A 109 -14.64 -24.13 3.04
N GLY A 110 -14.42 -23.94 1.74
CA GLY A 110 -15.46 -23.91 0.71
C GLY A 110 -16.17 -22.55 0.56
N GLY A 111 -15.64 -21.50 1.19
CA GLY A 111 -16.06 -20.13 0.95
C GLY A 111 -15.54 -19.60 -0.38
N THR A 112 -16.17 -18.56 -0.91
CA THR A 112 -15.71 -17.89 -2.13
C THR A 112 -15.10 -16.54 -1.79
N VAL A 113 -13.97 -16.23 -2.43
CA VAL A 113 -13.26 -14.95 -2.30
C VAL A 113 -13.19 -14.32 -3.68
N GLU A 114 -13.76 -13.13 -3.84
CA GLU A 114 -13.70 -12.37 -5.10
C GLU A 114 -12.85 -11.12 -4.89
N SER A 115 -11.99 -10.81 -5.84
CA SER A 115 -11.22 -9.57 -5.86
C SER A 115 -11.86 -8.58 -6.83
N GLN A 116 -12.04 -7.35 -6.38
CA GLN A 116 -12.53 -6.24 -7.20
C GLN A 116 -11.58 -5.05 -7.07
N ASP A 117 -11.21 -4.44 -8.18
CA ASP A 117 -10.45 -3.19 -8.17
C ASP A 117 -11.43 -2.03 -8.02
N VAL A 118 -11.44 -1.42 -6.83
CA VAL A 118 -12.32 -0.30 -6.50
C VAL A 118 -11.55 0.98 -6.75
N CYS A 119 -12.13 1.88 -7.51
CA CYS A 119 -11.55 3.21 -7.65
C CYS A 119 -11.71 3.98 -6.33
N VAL A 120 -10.59 4.41 -5.74
CA VAL A 120 -10.54 5.12 -4.45
C VAL A 120 -10.23 6.61 -4.61
N MET A 121 -9.69 7.04 -5.76
CA MET A 121 -9.43 8.46 -6.05
C MET A 121 -9.48 8.72 -7.55
N GLY A 122 -9.89 9.93 -7.98
CA GLY A 122 -9.92 10.30 -9.40
C GLY A 122 -10.97 9.57 -10.24
N CYS A 123 -11.94 8.94 -9.57
CA CYS A 123 -13.02 8.21 -10.21
C CYS A 123 -13.98 9.21 -10.84
N SER A 124 -14.11 9.16 -12.16
CA SER A 124 -15.13 9.94 -12.86
C SER A 124 -16.51 9.39 -12.46
N ILE A 125 -17.23 10.14 -11.63
CA ILE A 125 -18.63 9.86 -11.32
C ILE A 125 -19.40 10.25 -12.57
N ASN A 126 -19.86 9.28 -13.35
CA ASN A 126 -20.78 9.51 -14.47
C ASN A 126 -22.15 9.00 -14.07
#